data_AF-A0A4U5UU98-F1
#
_entry.id   AF-A0A4U5UU98-F1
#
_cell.length_a   1.000
_cell.length_b   1.000
_cell.length_c   1.000
_cell.angle_alpha   90.00
_cell.angle_beta   90.00
_cell.angle_gamma   90.00
#
_symmetry.space_group_name_H-M   'P 1'
#
loop_
_entity.id
_entity.type
_entity.pdbx_description
1 polymer ?
#
loop_
_entity_poly.entity_id
_entity_poly.type
_entity_poly.pdbx_seq_one_letter_code
_entity_poly.pdbx_strand_id
1 'polypeptide(L)'
;MAQHVHELPQEEHLSPEAKRISNILKNCIRQVETAVILPALLQLNSASGIADEELSRALQKHQILEDKLKMLESLEQDSDRHQEGNTRNFRKRAQLERAFKDSVKDVLRVYRNRPDVIDGLMAKLDIKVGETENMLIGNLKKFHGHVVERMLLSVEEERLQEKEEEEAISVARELEDIVSQEEKMTADLKGLNKDIAEEDLKIKDLQSKVEALKTKDKNRKLLHEKQCQAIIKESKEKQARVQKEMDEMNMKLKEMWTEHRKEESVLQKRNERVRDEIKLVIEHFDNKMEELQAKLELTQTIYEKEQEEVRRMEPYFSALEKEYNEILEKRRLAEEKRKEEMRVLELKTKAAIFAQAWWRGYSTRKALKNKKNKNKGGKRKKAK
;
A
#
# COMPACT_ATOMS: atom_id res chain seq x y z
N MET A 1 63.77 -41.95 26.12
CA MET A 1 64.75 -43.04 25.98
C MET A 1 66.13 -42.50 26.28
N ALA A 2 66.66 -42.80 27.47
CA ALA A 2 68.09 -42.86 27.80
C ALA A 2 68.15 -43.39 29.24
N GLN A 3 68.47 -44.67 29.37
CA GLN A 3 68.63 -45.35 30.65
C GLN A 3 69.98 -44.93 31.24
N HIS A 4 69.96 -44.12 32.30
CA HIS A 4 71.14 -43.90 33.14
C HIS A 4 71.30 -45.14 34.05
N VAL A 5 72.17 -46.05 33.64
CA VAL A 5 72.67 -47.13 34.50
C VAL A 5 73.71 -46.51 35.41
N HIS A 6 73.32 -46.19 36.65
CA HIS A 6 74.26 -45.78 37.69
C HIS A 6 74.94 -47.05 38.22
N GLU A 7 76.16 -47.29 37.79
CA GLU A 7 77.06 -48.26 38.43
C GLU A 7 77.36 -47.79 39.86
N LEU A 8 77.21 -48.71 40.82
CA LEU A 8 77.40 -48.49 42.25
C LEU A 8 78.82 -47.96 42.56
N PRO A 9 78.96 -46.85 43.29
CA PRO A 9 80.28 -46.35 43.71
C PRO A 9 80.98 -47.30 44.68
N GLN A 10 82.28 -47.48 44.45
CA GLN A 10 83.18 -48.33 45.23
C GLN A 10 83.19 -47.95 46.71
N GLU A 11 82.90 -48.92 47.60
CA GLU A 11 82.81 -48.73 49.06
C GLU A 11 84.15 -48.44 49.76
N GLU A 12 85.24 -48.26 49.01
CA GLU A 12 86.59 -48.14 49.57
C GLU A 12 86.81 -46.81 50.32
N HIS A 13 86.09 -45.73 49.98
CA HIS A 13 86.28 -44.37 50.54
C HIS A 13 85.34 -43.97 51.70
N LEU A 14 84.48 -44.86 52.19
CA LEU A 14 83.54 -44.53 53.26
C LEU A 14 84.25 -44.37 54.62
N SER A 15 83.84 -43.36 55.41
CA SER A 15 84.26 -43.19 56.82
C SER A 15 83.96 -44.46 57.64
N PRO A 16 84.69 -44.74 58.74
CA PRO A 16 84.43 -45.91 59.57
C PRO A 16 82.99 -45.95 60.11
N GLU A 17 82.37 -44.83 60.45
CA GLU A 17 80.93 -44.78 60.78
C GLU A 17 80.04 -45.08 59.57
N ALA A 18 80.33 -44.50 58.40
CA ALA A 18 79.55 -44.69 57.18
C ALA A 18 79.62 -46.15 56.66
N LYS A 19 80.79 -46.79 56.75
CA LYS A 19 80.96 -48.24 56.51
C LYS A 19 80.11 -49.06 57.49
N ARG A 20 80.02 -48.63 58.75
CA ARG A 20 79.19 -49.31 59.75
C ARG A 20 77.70 -49.23 59.40
N ILE A 21 77.22 -48.06 58.99
CA ILE A 21 75.82 -47.85 58.59
C ILE A 21 75.50 -48.62 57.30
N SER A 22 76.37 -48.55 56.29
CA SER A 22 76.22 -49.32 55.04
C SER A 22 76.13 -50.83 55.34
N ASN A 23 77.04 -51.36 56.19
CA ASN A 23 77.02 -52.78 56.55
C ASN A 23 75.78 -53.18 57.34
N ILE A 24 75.23 -52.32 58.19
CA ILE A 24 73.97 -52.59 58.89
C ILE A 24 72.81 -52.66 57.88
N LEU A 25 72.71 -51.70 56.96
CA LEU A 25 71.69 -51.68 55.91
C LEU A 25 71.78 -52.92 54.99
N LYS A 26 72.99 -53.29 54.55
CA LYS A 26 73.21 -54.51 53.77
C LYS A 26 72.77 -55.78 54.51
N ASN A 27 73.05 -55.85 55.80
CA ASN A 27 72.64 -56.98 56.63
C ASN A 27 71.11 -57.02 56.81
N CYS A 28 70.44 -55.87 56.96
CA CYS A 28 68.99 -55.80 57.01
C CYS A 28 68.35 -56.23 55.67
N ILE A 29 68.90 -55.80 54.54
CA ILE A 29 68.42 -56.21 53.21
C ILE A 29 68.52 -57.73 53.05
N ARG A 30 69.66 -58.34 53.43
CA ARG A 30 69.83 -59.80 53.40
C ARG A 30 68.85 -60.55 54.31
N GLN A 31 68.52 -59.99 55.48
CA GLN A 31 67.50 -60.58 56.37
C GLN A 31 66.10 -60.53 55.75
N VAL A 32 65.75 -59.44 55.07
CA VAL A 32 64.47 -59.31 54.35
C VAL A 32 64.41 -60.28 53.17
N GLU A 33 65.50 -60.40 52.40
CA GLU A 33 65.62 -61.41 51.33
C GLU A 33 65.37 -62.83 51.88
N THR A 34 65.99 -63.16 53.01
CA THR A 34 65.80 -64.46 53.66
C THR A 34 64.36 -64.70 54.10
N ALA A 35 63.71 -63.70 54.70
CA ALA A 35 62.34 -63.79 55.18
C ALA A 35 61.32 -63.96 54.04
N VAL A 36 61.59 -63.35 52.89
CA VAL A 36 60.76 -63.48 51.68
C VAL A 36 60.83 -64.88 51.08
N ILE A 37 61.98 -65.55 51.18
CA ILE A 37 62.20 -66.90 50.63
C ILE A 37 61.66 -68.00 51.57
N LEU A 38 61.55 -67.70 52.87
CA LEU A 38 61.20 -68.67 53.92
C LEU A 38 59.85 -69.39 53.70
N PRO A 39 58.74 -68.73 53.28
CA PRO A 39 57.48 -69.42 52.99
C PRO A 39 57.57 -70.43 51.84
N ALA A 40 58.36 -70.14 50.80
CA ALA A 40 58.55 -71.04 49.67
C ALA A 40 59.38 -72.28 50.08
N LEU A 41 60.37 -72.10 50.95
CA LEU A 41 61.17 -73.21 51.49
C LEU A 41 60.37 -74.12 52.44
N LEU A 42 59.39 -73.58 53.17
CA LEU A 42 58.50 -74.36 54.04
C LEU A 42 57.56 -75.28 53.24
N GLN A 43 57.02 -74.80 52.12
CA GLN A 43 56.25 -75.62 51.19
C GLN A 43 57.09 -76.77 50.59
N LEU A 44 58.36 -76.51 50.30
CA LEU A 44 59.29 -77.49 49.73
C LEU A 44 59.75 -78.56 50.72
N ASN A 45 59.92 -78.21 52.00
CA ASN A 45 60.25 -79.19 53.03
C ASN A 45 59.12 -80.22 53.22
N SER A 46 57.88 -79.80 52.97
CA SER A 46 56.70 -80.68 52.96
C SER A 46 56.71 -81.67 51.77
N ALA A 47 57.46 -81.36 50.70
CA ALA A 47 57.62 -82.15 49.49
C ALA A 47 58.92 -83.00 49.44
N SER A 48 59.65 -83.11 50.56
CA SER A 48 60.87 -83.92 50.77
C SER A 48 62.14 -83.55 49.99
N GLY A 49 62.22 -82.34 49.41
CA GLY A 49 63.29 -81.97 48.49
C GLY A 49 64.59 -81.38 49.06
N ILE A 50 64.80 -81.36 50.38
CA ILE A 50 65.97 -80.68 50.99
C ILE A 50 67.04 -81.72 51.39
N ALA A 51 68.20 -81.64 50.75
CA ALA A 51 69.33 -82.57 50.95
C ALA A 51 70.17 -82.32 52.22
N ASP A 52 69.96 -81.18 52.92
CA ASP A 52 70.70 -80.86 54.15
C ASP A 52 69.89 -81.24 55.40
N GLU A 53 70.42 -82.17 56.18
CA GLU A 53 69.79 -82.75 57.37
C GLU A 53 69.57 -81.70 58.49
N GLU A 54 70.45 -80.69 58.59
CA GLU A 54 70.35 -79.67 59.64
C GLU A 54 69.30 -78.60 59.30
N LEU A 55 69.30 -78.12 58.05
CA LEU A 55 68.30 -77.18 57.54
C LEU A 55 66.90 -77.81 57.49
N SER A 56 66.80 -79.06 57.05
CA SER A 56 65.53 -79.81 57.02
C SER A 56 64.94 -79.98 58.42
N ARG A 57 65.75 -80.33 59.43
CA ARG A 57 65.30 -80.42 60.83
C ARG A 57 64.86 -79.08 61.40
N ALA A 58 65.56 -77.99 61.08
CA ALA A 58 65.17 -76.65 61.54
C ALA A 58 63.85 -76.19 60.91
N LEU A 59 63.67 -76.41 59.61
CA LEU A 59 62.44 -76.09 58.89
C LEU A 59 61.27 -76.98 59.30
N GLN A 60 61.49 -78.27 59.59
CA GLN A 60 60.43 -79.17 60.09
C GLN A 60 59.94 -78.74 61.47
N LYS A 61 60.87 -78.37 62.37
CA LYS A 61 60.51 -77.78 63.67
C LYS A 61 59.71 -76.50 63.49
N HIS A 62 60.09 -75.65 62.54
CA HIS A 62 59.38 -74.42 62.24
C HIS A 62 57.96 -74.70 61.71
N GLN A 63 57.80 -75.64 60.77
CA GLN A 63 56.50 -76.03 60.22
C GLN A 63 55.57 -76.60 61.30
N ILE A 64 56.07 -77.48 62.16
CA ILE A 64 55.28 -78.05 63.27
C ILE A 64 54.81 -76.94 64.22
N LEU A 65 55.63 -75.92 64.46
CA LEU A 65 55.25 -74.78 65.29
C LEU A 65 54.26 -73.87 64.57
N GLU A 66 54.43 -73.64 63.27
CA GLU A 66 53.51 -72.88 62.42
C GLU A 66 52.12 -73.54 62.38
N ASP A 67 52.05 -74.85 62.16
CA ASP A 67 50.79 -75.60 62.14
C ASP A 67 50.10 -75.58 63.51
N LYS A 68 50.87 -75.70 64.60
CA LYS A 68 50.33 -75.56 65.96
C LYS A 68 49.82 -74.15 66.25
N LEU A 69 50.46 -73.13 65.67
CA LEU A 69 50.05 -71.73 65.85
C LEU A 69 48.79 -71.44 65.03
N LYS A 70 48.73 -71.90 63.77
CA LYS A 70 47.54 -71.83 62.91
C LYS A 70 46.34 -72.58 63.50
N MET A 71 46.56 -73.76 64.08
CA MET A 71 45.50 -74.52 64.77
C MET A 71 44.99 -73.82 66.04
N LEU A 72 45.83 -73.06 66.73
CA LEU A 72 45.39 -72.25 67.87
C LEU A 72 44.67 -70.98 67.42
N GLU A 73 45.12 -70.33 66.34
CA GLU A 73 44.46 -69.17 65.76
C GLU A 73 43.08 -69.52 65.16
N SER A 74 42.93 -70.68 64.54
CA SER A 74 41.62 -71.16 64.07
C SER A 74 40.68 -71.52 65.22
N LEU A 75 41.19 -72.13 66.30
CA LEU A 75 40.39 -72.38 67.51
C LEU A 75 39.97 -71.09 68.24
N GLU A 76 40.77 -70.02 68.17
CA GLU A 76 40.44 -68.73 68.77
C GLU A 76 39.49 -67.88 67.89
N GLN A 77 39.42 -68.11 66.58
CA GLN A 77 38.42 -67.48 65.70
C GLN A 77 37.00 -68.07 65.84
N ASP A 78 36.86 -69.33 66.27
CA ASP A 78 35.57 -69.99 66.46
C ASP A 78 34.98 -69.85 67.88
N SER A 79 35.74 -69.39 68.88
CA SER A 79 35.24 -69.19 70.25
C SER A 79 34.93 -67.72 70.55
N ASP A 80 33.79 -67.24 70.02
CA ASP A 80 33.21 -65.98 70.48
C ASP A 80 32.45 -66.23 71.80
N ARG A 81 32.85 -65.52 72.87
CA ARG A 81 32.37 -65.62 74.28
C ARG A 81 32.91 -66.80 75.09
N HIS A 82 33.89 -66.56 75.98
CA HIS A 82 33.89 -66.93 77.41
C HIS A 82 35.18 -66.40 78.08
N GLN A 83 35.03 -65.49 79.05
CA GLN A 83 36.10 -64.63 79.57
C GLN A 83 37.05 -65.27 80.62
N GLU A 84 36.93 -66.55 80.96
CA GLU A 84 37.68 -67.13 82.11
C GLU A 84 38.73 -68.21 81.74
N GLY A 85 38.81 -68.65 80.47
CA GLY A 85 39.88 -69.56 80.02
C GLY A 85 41.19 -68.86 79.61
N ASN A 86 41.17 -67.53 79.56
CA ASN A 86 42.07 -66.76 78.69
C ASN A 86 43.53 -66.73 79.18
N THR A 87 43.79 -66.80 80.49
CA THR A 87 45.16 -66.64 81.03
C THR A 87 46.07 -67.85 80.73
N ARG A 88 45.49 -69.06 80.64
CA ARG A 88 46.25 -70.28 80.35
C ARG A 88 46.51 -70.44 78.84
N ASN A 89 45.53 -70.08 78.01
CA ASN A 89 45.71 -70.04 76.55
C ASN A 89 46.64 -68.90 76.15
N PHE A 90 46.52 -67.71 76.74
CA PHE A 90 47.45 -66.60 76.51
C PHE A 90 48.89 -66.94 76.90
N ARG A 91 49.14 -67.63 78.03
CA ARG A 91 50.50 -68.09 78.37
C ARG A 91 51.02 -69.16 77.41
N LYS A 92 50.18 -70.10 76.97
CA LYS A 92 50.56 -71.11 75.98
C LYS A 92 50.84 -70.48 74.61
N ARG A 93 50.00 -69.53 74.17
CA ARG A 93 50.18 -68.74 72.96
C ARG A 93 51.46 -67.92 73.03
N ALA A 94 51.69 -67.17 74.11
CA ALA A 94 52.92 -66.40 74.31
C ALA A 94 54.19 -67.26 74.45
N GLN A 95 54.08 -68.52 74.89
CA GLN A 95 55.18 -69.49 74.88
C GLN A 95 55.40 -70.07 73.47
N LEU A 96 54.32 -70.36 72.73
CA LEU A 96 54.40 -70.87 71.37
C LEU A 96 54.91 -69.78 70.40
N GLU A 97 54.49 -68.53 70.55
CA GLU A 97 55.02 -67.38 69.80
C GLU A 97 56.49 -67.12 70.11
N ARG A 98 56.92 -67.31 71.37
CA ARG A 98 58.34 -67.25 71.72
C ARG A 98 59.13 -68.39 71.08
N ALA A 99 58.63 -69.63 71.17
CA ALA A 99 59.25 -70.78 70.52
C ALA A 99 59.26 -70.64 68.98
N PHE A 100 58.23 -70.04 68.39
CA PHE A 100 58.15 -69.73 66.97
C PHE A 100 59.19 -68.67 66.59
N LYS A 101 59.30 -67.57 67.36
CA LYS A 101 60.33 -66.53 67.16
C LYS A 101 61.75 -67.09 67.31
N ASP A 102 61.98 -67.95 68.30
CA ASP A 102 63.27 -68.61 68.49
C ASP A 102 63.55 -69.59 67.35
N SER A 103 62.53 -70.28 66.85
CA SER A 103 62.63 -71.12 65.65
C SER A 103 62.94 -70.32 64.37
N VAL A 104 62.33 -69.14 64.16
CA VAL A 104 62.70 -68.25 63.03
C VAL A 104 64.16 -67.82 63.17
N LYS A 105 64.58 -67.44 64.38
CA LYS A 105 65.98 -67.06 64.64
C LYS A 105 66.94 -68.21 64.39
N ASP A 106 66.58 -69.43 64.77
CA ASP A 106 67.39 -70.63 64.50
C ASP A 106 67.48 -70.92 63.00
N VAL A 107 66.38 -70.79 62.24
CA VAL A 107 66.39 -70.91 60.78
C VAL A 107 67.25 -69.81 60.14
N LEU A 108 67.12 -68.55 60.56
CA LEU A 108 67.96 -67.44 60.10
C LEU A 108 69.44 -67.62 60.49
N ARG A 109 69.72 -68.24 61.63
CA ARG A 109 71.10 -68.55 62.06
C ARG A 109 71.72 -69.63 61.17
N VAL A 110 70.97 -70.68 60.84
CA VAL A 110 71.43 -71.71 59.88
C VAL A 110 71.66 -71.09 58.50
N TYR A 111 70.74 -70.23 58.05
CA TYR A 111 70.85 -69.47 56.79
C TYR A 111 72.13 -68.63 56.74
N ARG A 112 72.44 -67.91 57.83
CA ARG A 112 73.62 -67.05 57.93
C ARG A 112 74.94 -67.83 57.93
N ASN A 113 74.95 -69.05 58.47
CA ASN A 113 76.17 -69.84 58.58
C ASN A 113 76.51 -70.61 57.29
N ARG A 114 75.54 -70.81 56.38
CA ARG A 114 75.73 -71.57 55.12
C ARG A 114 74.90 -70.99 53.96
N PRO A 115 75.23 -69.79 53.45
CA PRO A 115 74.51 -69.17 52.33
C PRO A 115 74.61 -69.99 51.03
N ASP A 116 75.75 -70.65 50.78
CA ASP A 116 76.04 -71.38 49.53
C ASP A 116 75.09 -72.56 49.26
N VAL A 117 74.59 -73.21 50.32
CA VAL A 117 73.65 -74.33 50.22
C VAL A 117 72.28 -73.86 49.74
N ILE A 118 71.93 -72.61 50.01
CA ILE A 118 70.61 -72.06 49.72
C ILE A 118 70.59 -71.35 48.37
N ASP A 119 71.66 -70.64 48.01
CA ASP A 119 71.82 -70.15 46.64
C ASP A 119 71.79 -71.32 45.64
N GLY A 120 72.37 -72.48 46.02
CA GLY A 120 72.28 -73.73 45.27
C GLY A 120 70.88 -74.36 45.22
N LEU A 121 70.06 -74.20 46.26
CA LEU A 121 68.65 -74.65 46.27
C LEU A 121 67.75 -73.71 45.44
N MET A 122 67.98 -72.40 45.52
CA MET A 122 67.26 -71.40 44.73
C MET A 122 67.58 -71.51 43.24
N ALA A 123 68.85 -71.73 42.87
CA ALA A 123 69.25 -71.93 41.48
C ALA A 123 68.73 -73.25 40.88
N LYS A 124 68.51 -74.29 41.71
CA LYS A 124 68.00 -75.59 41.26
C LYS A 124 66.48 -75.65 41.08
N LEU A 125 65.71 -74.79 41.75
CA LEU A 125 64.25 -74.93 41.83
C LEU A 125 63.43 -73.76 41.26
N ASP A 126 64.07 -72.76 40.63
CA ASP A 126 63.41 -71.62 39.96
C ASP A 126 62.27 -71.01 40.81
N ILE A 127 62.54 -70.83 42.10
CA ILE A 127 61.56 -70.26 43.04
C ILE A 127 61.40 -68.78 42.70
N LYS A 128 60.30 -68.45 42.01
CA LYS A 128 59.94 -67.05 41.74
C LYS A 128 59.40 -66.40 42.99
N VAL A 129 60.23 -65.59 43.63
CA VAL A 129 59.80 -64.59 44.61
C VAL A 129 58.77 -63.65 43.95
N GLY A 130 57.71 -63.29 44.68
CA GLY A 130 56.64 -62.42 44.17
C GLY A 130 57.16 -61.07 43.67
N GLU A 131 56.46 -60.50 42.68
CA GLU A 131 56.86 -59.24 42.04
C GLU A 131 56.90 -58.07 43.03
N THR A 132 55.99 -58.07 44.00
CA THR A 132 55.89 -57.06 45.06
C THR A 132 57.09 -57.09 46.01
N GLU A 133 57.55 -58.28 46.37
CA GLU A 133 58.70 -58.49 47.25
C GLU A 133 60.00 -58.18 46.52
N ASN A 134 60.11 -58.56 45.24
CA ASN A 134 61.24 -58.18 44.41
C ASN A 134 61.33 -56.66 44.19
N MET A 135 60.18 -55.98 44.04
CA MET A 135 60.14 -54.53 43.94
C MET A 135 60.56 -53.88 45.27
N LEU A 136 60.14 -54.43 46.41
CA LEU A 136 60.57 -53.96 47.73
C LEU A 136 62.08 -54.14 47.94
N ILE A 137 62.64 -55.31 47.63
CA ILE A 137 64.08 -55.58 47.72
C ILE A 137 64.86 -54.67 46.75
N GLY A 138 64.37 -54.51 45.52
CA GLY A 138 64.96 -53.62 44.52
C GLY A 138 64.98 -52.15 44.98
N ASN A 139 63.88 -51.68 45.57
CA ASN A 139 63.80 -50.33 46.11
C ASN A 139 64.67 -50.14 47.36
N LEU A 140 64.79 -51.15 48.23
CA LEU A 140 65.71 -51.11 49.37
C LEU A 140 67.18 -51.08 48.93
N LYS A 141 67.54 -51.80 47.86
CA LYS A 141 68.89 -51.72 47.25
C LYS A 141 69.16 -50.35 46.64
N LYS A 142 68.17 -49.75 45.95
CA LYS A 142 68.27 -48.36 45.45
C LYS A 142 68.39 -47.35 46.59
N PHE A 143 67.62 -47.53 47.66
CA PHE A 143 67.71 -46.70 48.85
C PHE A 143 69.09 -46.80 49.52
N HIS A 144 69.64 -48.01 49.63
CA HIS A 144 71.03 -48.20 50.09
C HIS A 144 72.02 -47.46 49.19
N GLY A 145 71.87 -47.55 47.86
CA GLY A 145 72.66 -46.77 46.90
C GLY A 145 72.59 -45.26 47.15
N HIS A 146 71.39 -44.71 47.30
CA HIS A 146 71.19 -43.28 47.58
C HIS A 146 71.72 -42.82 48.94
N VAL A 147 71.70 -43.69 49.96
CA VAL A 147 72.30 -43.38 51.27
C VAL A 147 73.82 -43.38 51.16
N VAL A 148 74.40 -44.31 50.39
CA VAL A 148 75.84 -44.34 50.14
C VAL A 148 76.28 -43.13 49.31
N GLU A 149 75.53 -42.75 48.27
CA GLU A 149 75.78 -41.52 47.49
C GLU A 149 75.73 -40.27 48.36
N ARG A 150 74.72 -40.13 49.23
CA ARG A 150 74.64 -39.00 50.16
C ARG A 150 75.76 -38.97 51.20
N MET A 151 76.30 -40.12 51.60
CA MET A 151 77.44 -40.19 52.51
C MET A 151 78.79 -39.91 51.84
N LEU A 152 78.82 -39.84 50.50
CA LEU A 152 80.00 -39.50 49.70
C LEU A 152 80.06 -38.02 49.29
N LEU A 153 78.99 -37.24 49.49
CA LEU A 153 78.91 -35.82 49.13
C LEU A 153 79.48 -34.91 50.24
N SER A 154 80.22 -33.87 49.85
CA SER A 154 80.77 -32.85 50.76
C SER A 154 79.74 -31.76 51.06
N VAL A 155 79.78 -31.16 52.26
CA VAL A 155 78.83 -30.14 52.75
C VAL A 155 78.70 -28.91 51.81
N GLU A 156 79.70 -28.64 50.98
CA GLU A 156 79.68 -27.55 49.99
C GLU A 156 78.79 -27.86 48.77
N GLU A 157 78.61 -29.13 48.40
CA GLU A 157 77.85 -29.56 47.21
C GLU A 157 76.33 -29.63 47.48
N GLU A 158 75.92 -29.90 48.74
CA GLU A 158 74.51 -29.86 49.14
C GLU A 158 73.89 -28.45 49.02
N ARG A 159 74.67 -27.38 49.26
CA ARG A 159 74.15 -25.99 49.19
C ARG A 159 73.94 -25.46 47.78
N LEU A 160 74.54 -26.10 46.76
CA LEU A 160 74.35 -25.74 45.35
C LEU A 160 73.11 -26.41 44.77
N GLN A 161 72.84 -27.67 45.12
CA GLN A 161 71.62 -28.37 44.69
C GLN A 161 70.33 -27.76 45.26
N GLU A 162 70.32 -27.30 46.51
CA GLU A 162 69.15 -26.62 47.08
C GLU A 162 68.79 -25.32 46.33
N LYS A 163 69.78 -24.58 45.81
CA LYS A 163 69.55 -23.36 45.02
C LYS A 163 69.02 -23.65 43.61
N GLU A 164 69.52 -24.71 42.97
CA GLU A 164 69.06 -25.13 41.64
C GLU A 164 67.61 -25.65 41.69
N GLU A 165 67.20 -26.33 42.77
CA GLU A 165 65.82 -26.76 42.96
C GLU A 165 64.85 -25.59 43.26
N GLU A 166 65.29 -24.57 44.00
CA GLU A 166 64.47 -23.39 44.30
C GLU A 166 64.21 -22.52 43.05
N GLU A 167 65.21 -22.36 42.18
CA GLU A 167 65.07 -21.68 40.88
C GLU A 167 64.18 -22.47 39.90
N ALA A 168 64.26 -23.80 39.89
CA ALA A 168 63.37 -24.63 39.07
C ALA A 168 61.88 -24.47 39.48
N ILE A 169 61.59 -24.28 40.77
CA ILE A 169 60.22 -24.07 41.27
C ILE A 169 59.71 -22.66 40.94
N SER A 170 60.56 -21.63 40.90
CA SER A 170 60.14 -20.27 40.49
C SER A 170 59.85 -20.21 38.99
N VAL A 171 60.71 -20.81 38.16
CA VAL A 171 60.51 -20.87 36.70
C VAL A 171 59.26 -21.68 36.34
N ALA A 172 58.97 -22.77 37.07
CA ALA A 172 57.74 -23.54 36.86
C ALA A 172 56.47 -22.73 37.14
N ARG A 173 56.47 -21.90 38.20
CA ARG A 173 55.34 -21.01 38.52
C ARG A 173 55.15 -19.90 37.48
N GLU A 174 56.23 -19.28 37.01
CA GLU A 174 56.17 -18.28 35.95
C GLU A 174 55.67 -18.87 34.63
N LEU A 175 56.07 -20.10 34.28
CA LEU A 175 55.56 -20.80 33.10
C LEU A 175 54.06 -21.11 33.22
N GLU A 176 53.59 -21.53 34.40
CA GLU A 176 52.17 -21.84 34.64
C GLU A 176 51.29 -20.58 34.57
N ASP A 177 51.78 -19.44 35.08
CA ASP A 177 51.12 -18.14 34.95
C ASP A 177 51.06 -17.67 33.47
N ILE A 178 52.16 -17.86 32.71
CA ILE A 178 52.20 -17.56 31.27
C ILE A 178 51.20 -18.45 30.52
N VAL A 179 51.16 -19.75 30.79
CA VAL A 179 50.20 -20.68 30.17
C VAL A 179 48.76 -20.28 30.52
N SER A 180 48.46 -19.94 31.78
CA SER A 180 47.13 -19.46 32.18
C SER A 180 46.74 -18.16 31.47
N GLN A 181 47.70 -17.26 31.27
CA GLN A 181 47.47 -15.99 30.58
C GLN A 181 47.29 -16.20 29.06
N GLU A 182 48.05 -17.10 28.45
CA GLU A 182 47.88 -17.51 27.05
C GLU A 182 46.54 -18.20 26.83
N GLU A 183 46.12 -19.10 27.71
CA GLU A 183 44.80 -19.73 27.65
C GLU A 183 43.67 -18.70 27.72
N LYS A 184 43.78 -17.70 28.61
CA LYS A 184 42.84 -16.56 28.66
C LYS A 184 42.83 -15.75 27.37
N MET A 185 44.00 -15.40 26.83
CA MET A 185 44.10 -14.67 25.56
C MET A 185 43.51 -15.46 24.38
N THR A 186 43.72 -16.78 24.32
CA THR A 186 43.12 -17.61 23.25
C THR A 186 41.61 -17.77 23.41
N ALA A 187 41.10 -17.81 24.65
CA ALA A 187 39.67 -17.80 24.92
C ALA A 187 39.02 -16.47 24.51
N ASP A 188 39.65 -15.34 24.84
CA ASP A 188 39.19 -14.00 24.45
C ASP A 188 39.24 -13.80 22.93
N LEU A 189 40.30 -14.27 22.25
CA LEU A 189 40.40 -14.25 20.79
C LEU A 189 39.34 -15.12 20.12
N LYS A 190 39.00 -16.29 20.70
CA LYS A 190 37.90 -17.12 20.20
C LYS A 190 36.54 -16.44 20.39
N GLY A 191 36.34 -15.75 21.52
CA GLY A 191 35.16 -14.93 21.78
C GLY A 191 35.01 -13.81 20.75
N LEU A 192 36.05 -12.99 20.57
CA LEU A 192 36.07 -11.91 19.57
C LEU A 192 35.86 -12.43 18.15
N ASN A 193 36.48 -13.54 17.77
CA ASN A 193 36.28 -14.13 16.44
C ASN A 193 34.85 -14.61 16.21
N LYS A 194 34.17 -15.11 17.26
CA LYS A 194 32.76 -15.49 17.19
C LYS A 194 31.88 -14.24 17.00
N ASP A 195 32.14 -13.18 17.75
CA ASP A 195 31.40 -11.92 17.63
C ASP A 195 31.59 -11.27 16.24
N ILE A 196 32.80 -11.30 15.70
CA ILE A 196 33.10 -10.86 14.33
C ILE A 196 32.30 -11.68 13.31
N ALA A 197 32.26 -13.01 13.46
CA ALA A 197 31.49 -13.88 12.56
C ALA A 197 29.97 -13.60 12.63
N GLU A 198 29.44 -13.31 13.83
CA GLU A 198 28.04 -12.92 14.00
C GLU A 198 27.72 -11.56 13.36
N GLU A 199 28.60 -10.57 13.51
CA GLU A 199 28.46 -9.27 12.84
C GLU A 199 28.61 -9.39 11.31
N ASP A 200 29.51 -10.22 10.80
CA ASP A 200 29.65 -10.48 9.35
C ASP A 200 28.38 -11.10 8.75
N LEU A 201 27.71 -12.00 9.50
CA LEU A 201 26.41 -12.55 9.10
C LEU A 201 25.33 -11.46 9.06
N LYS A 202 25.28 -10.57 10.05
CA LYS A 202 24.35 -9.43 10.06
C LYS A 202 24.63 -8.47 8.89
N ILE A 203 25.90 -8.19 8.58
CA ILE A 203 26.28 -7.35 7.45
C ILE A 203 25.81 -7.98 6.13
N LYS A 204 26.03 -9.29 5.93
CA LYS A 204 25.53 -9.99 4.74
C LYS A 204 24.00 -9.95 4.63
N ASP A 205 23.29 -10.17 5.72
CA ASP A 205 21.82 -10.08 5.75
C ASP A 205 21.33 -8.65 5.41
N LEU A 206 21.93 -7.62 6.02
CA LEU A 206 21.60 -6.22 5.74
C LEU A 206 21.92 -5.84 4.29
N GLN A 207 23.05 -6.28 3.73
CA GLN A 207 23.38 -6.08 2.33
C GLN A 207 22.34 -6.72 1.40
N SER A 208 21.90 -7.95 1.70
CA SER A 208 20.85 -8.62 0.94
C SER A 208 19.51 -7.86 0.98
N LYS A 209 19.14 -7.33 2.15
CA LYS A 209 17.93 -6.52 2.34
C LYS A 209 17.99 -5.20 1.57
N VAL A 210 19.14 -4.53 1.57
CA VAL A 210 19.34 -3.28 0.81
C VAL A 210 19.20 -3.52 -0.69
N GLU A 211 19.79 -4.59 -1.23
CA GLU A 211 19.64 -4.92 -2.66
C GLU A 211 18.20 -5.34 -3.01
N ALA A 212 17.52 -6.07 -2.13
CA ALA A 212 16.10 -6.38 -2.29
C ALA A 212 15.21 -5.12 -2.27
N LEU A 213 15.54 -4.12 -1.45
CA LEU A 213 14.83 -2.84 -1.43
C LEU A 213 15.12 -2.01 -2.69
N LYS A 214 16.37 -1.94 -3.16
CA LYS A 214 16.74 -1.24 -4.41
C LYS A 214 16.01 -1.82 -5.61
N THR A 215 15.92 -3.15 -5.72
CA THR A 215 15.21 -3.82 -6.81
C THR A 215 13.71 -3.55 -6.75
N LYS A 216 13.10 -3.61 -5.56
CA LYS A 216 11.69 -3.22 -5.35
C LYS A 216 11.42 -1.77 -5.73
N ASP A 217 12.28 -0.83 -5.36
CA ASP A 217 12.11 0.59 -5.70
C ASP A 217 12.26 0.86 -7.20
N LYS A 218 13.22 0.19 -7.87
CA LYS A 218 13.33 0.25 -9.34
C LYS A 218 12.05 -0.27 -10.01
N ASN A 219 11.53 -1.41 -9.56
CA ASN A 219 10.30 -1.98 -10.10
C ASN A 219 9.08 -1.08 -9.84
N ARG A 220 8.99 -0.47 -8.66
CA ARG A 220 7.92 0.47 -8.32
C ARG A 220 7.95 1.73 -9.19
N LYS A 221 9.15 2.31 -9.42
CA LYS A 221 9.33 3.44 -10.34
C LYS A 221 8.91 3.08 -11.77
N LEU A 222 9.30 1.91 -12.25
CA LEU A 222 9.01 1.46 -13.61
C LEU A 222 7.51 1.15 -13.81
N LEU A 223 6.83 0.60 -12.80
CA LEU A 223 5.37 0.45 -12.78
C LEU A 223 4.68 1.81 -12.78
N HIS A 224 5.12 2.75 -11.94
CA HIS A 224 4.57 4.11 -11.91
C HIS A 224 4.74 4.81 -13.25
N GLU A 225 5.90 4.69 -13.89
CA GLU A 225 6.16 5.30 -15.19
C GLU A 225 5.28 4.71 -16.30
N LYS A 226 5.12 3.38 -16.32
CA LYS A 226 4.16 2.72 -17.23
C LYS A 226 2.73 3.20 -17.01
N GLN A 227 2.31 3.35 -15.75
CA GLN A 227 0.99 3.84 -15.40
C GLN A 227 0.80 5.31 -15.81
N CYS A 228 1.79 6.17 -15.55
CA CYS A 228 1.78 7.56 -15.99
C CYS A 228 1.70 7.67 -17.52
N GLN A 229 2.48 6.85 -18.25
CA GLN A 229 2.42 6.83 -19.72
C GLN A 229 1.04 6.39 -20.22
N ALA A 230 0.41 5.40 -19.58
CA ALA A 230 -0.96 4.98 -19.93
C ALA A 230 -1.98 6.11 -19.68
N ILE A 231 -1.92 6.78 -18.52
CA ILE A 231 -2.80 7.91 -18.19
C ILE A 231 -2.58 9.07 -19.17
N ILE A 232 -1.34 9.38 -19.55
CA ILE A 232 -1.04 10.42 -20.54
C ILE A 232 -1.62 10.07 -21.90
N LYS A 233 -1.52 8.81 -22.34
CA LYS A 233 -2.11 8.36 -23.60
C LYS A 233 -3.64 8.47 -23.57
N GLU A 234 -4.27 7.98 -22.52
CA GLU A 234 -5.72 8.07 -22.34
C GLU A 234 -6.21 9.52 -22.30
N SER A 235 -5.47 10.40 -21.61
CA SER A 235 -5.75 11.83 -21.55
C SER A 235 -5.61 12.49 -22.92
N LYS A 236 -4.56 12.17 -23.69
CA LYS A 236 -4.37 12.68 -25.06
C LYS A 236 -5.47 12.20 -26.00
N GLU A 237 -5.91 10.95 -25.89
CA GLU A 237 -7.02 10.42 -26.68
C GLU A 237 -8.34 11.13 -26.34
N LYS A 238 -8.62 11.35 -25.05
CA LYS A 238 -9.78 12.13 -24.59
C LYS A 238 -9.72 13.56 -25.11
N GLN A 239 -8.56 14.21 -25.01
CA GLN A 239 -8.35 15.56 -25.53
C GLN A 239 -8.59 15.62 -27.05
N ALA A 240 -8.09 14.64 -27.81
CA ALA A 240 -8.31 14.57 -29.25
C ALA A 240 -9.79 14.34 -29.61
N ARG A 241 -10.53 13.53 -28.81
CA ARG A 241 -11.98 13.35 -28.99
C ARG A 241 -12.74 14.64 -28.76
N VAL A 242 -12.49 15.32 -27.63
CA VAL A 242 -13.14 16.60 -27.31
C VAL A 242 -12.77 17.67 -28.34
N GLN A 243 -11.53 17.70 -28.84
CA GLN A 243 -11.14 18.63 -29.88
C GLN A 243 -11.91 18.38 -31.18
N LYS A 244 -12.08 17.12 -31.59
CA LYS A 244 -12.90 16.77 -32.76
C LYS A 244 -14.35 17.18 -32.58
N GLU A 245 -14.95 16.92 -31.42
CA GLU A 245 -16.32 17.35 -31.12
C GLU A 245 -16.45 18.88 -31.17
N MET A 246 -15.47 19.61 -30.64
CA MET A 246 -15.43 21.07 -30.71
C MET A 246 -15.35 21.56 -32.16
N ASP A 247 -14.50 20.94 -32.98
CA ASP A 247 -14.34 21.28 -34.39
C ASP A 247 -15.62 20.97 -35.18
N GLU A 248 -16.26 19.83 -34.94
CA GLU A 248 -17.55 19.45 -35.52
C GLU A 248 -18.66 20.44 -35.15
N MET A 249 -18.75 20.83 -33.88
CA MET A 249 -19.74 21.81 -33.41
C MET A 249 -19.48 23.20 -34.00
N ASN A 250 -18.22 23.60 -34.12
CA ASN A 250 -17.84 24.85 -34.79
C ASN A 250 -18.21 24.84 -36.28
N MET A 251 -18.06 23.70 -36.96
CA MET A 251 -18.49 23.55 -38.35
C MET A 251 -20.02 23.65 -38.48
N LYS A 252 -20.78 22.96 -37.64
CA LYS A 252 -22.25 23.06 -37.60
C LYS A 252 -22.71 24.49 -37.33
N LEU A 253 -22.06 25.18 -36.40
CA LEU A 253 -22.38 26.57 -36.07
C LEU A 253 -22.14 27.50 -37.27
N LYS A 254 -21.00 27.33 -37.97
CA LYS A 254 -20.69 28.11 -39.18
C LYS A 254 -21.71 27.83 -40.29
N GLU A 255 -22.08 26.57 -40.48
CA GLU A 255 -23.09 26.17 -41.47
C GLU A 255 -24.44 26.84 -41.18
N MET A 256 -24.98 26.66 -39.97
CA MET A 256 -26.22 27.31 -39.54
C MET A 256 -26.15 28.84 -39.68
N TRP A 257 -25.03 29.45 -39.32
CA TRP A 257 -24.86 30.90 -39.46
C TRP A 257 -24.95 31.34 -40.93
N THR A 258 -24.32 30.60 -41.84
CA THR A 258 -24.41 30.92 -43.28
C THR A 258 -25.80 30.67 -43.85
N GLU A 259 -26.51 29.67 -43.38
CA GLU A 259 -27.89 29.37 -43.77
C GLU A 259 -28.84 30.49 -43.30
N HIS A 260 -28.82 30.81 -42.00
CA HIS A 260 -29.63 31.90 -41.44
C HIS A 260 -29.33 33.23 -42.13
N ARG A 261 -28.07 33.54 -42.45
CA ARG A 261 -27.71 34.75 -43.19
C ARG A 261 -28.31 34.77 -44.60
N LYS A 262 -28.40 33.62 -45.28
CA LYS A 262 -29.03 33.52 -46.61
C LYS A 262 -30.55 33.70 -46.50
N GLU A 263 -31.17 33.05 -45.53
CA GLU A 263 -32.61 33.17 -45.26
C GLU A 263 -32.99 34.61 -44.92
N GLU A 264 -32.22 35.25 -44.05
CA GLU A 264 -32.40 36.65 -43.69
C GLU A 264 -32.30 37.56 -44.92
N SER A 265 -31.31 37.34 -45.80
CA SER A 265 -31.18 38.12 -47.04
C SER A 265 -32.40 37.95 -47.96
N VAL A 266 -32.97 36.74 -48.05
CA VAL A 266 -34.20 36.48 -48.82
C VAL A 266 -35.39 37.21 -48.19
N LEU A 267 -35.53 37.18 -46.87
CA LEU A 267 -36.59 37.88 -46.15
C LEU A 267 -36.46 39.40 -46.30
N GLN A 268 -35.25 39.96 -46.20
CA GLN A 268 -35.00 41.38 -46.40
C GLN A 268 -35.41 41.81 -47.81
N LYS A 269 -35.00 41.09 -48.86
CA LYS A 269 -35.42 41.36 -50.24
C LYS A 269 -36.93 41.26 -50.44
N ARG A 270 -37.59 40.28 -49.81
CA ARG A 270 -39.05 40.17 -49.85
C ARG A 270 -39.70 41.38 -49.19
N ASN A 271 -39.18 41.80 -48.04
CA ASN A 271 -39.69 42.95 -47.30
C ASN A 271 -39.46 44.27 -48.07
N GLU A 272 -38.33 44.41 -48.76
CA GLU A 272 -38.08 45.53 -49.69
C GLU A 272 -39.12 45.56 -50.81
N ARG A 273 -39.37 44.44 -51.50
CA ARG A 273 -40.40 44.36 -52.54
C ARG A 273 -41.79 44.75 -52.03
N VAL A 274 -42.19 44.23 -50.88
CA VAL A 274 -43.49 44.56 -50.26
C VAL A 274 -43.55 46.04 -49.88
N ARG A 275 -42.47 46.61 -49.35
CA ARG A 275 -42.40 48.06 -49.05
C ARG A 275 -42.53 48.90 -50.31
N ASP A 276 -41.92 48.49 -51.40
CA ASP A 276 -42.01 49.22 -52.67
C ASP A 276 -43.41 49.06 -53.30
N GLU A 277 -44.04 47.88 -53.22
CA GLU A 277 -45.45 47.68 -53.58
C GLU A 277 -46.39 48.59 -52.76
N ILE A 278 -46.18 48.70 -51.45
CA ILE A 278 -46.95 49.59 -50.58
C ILE A 278 -46.78 51.05 -51.01
N LYS A 279 -45.54 51.50 -51.29
CA LYS A 279 -45.30 52.86 -51.79
C LYS A 279 -46.04 53.13 -53.09
N LEU A 280 -45.96 52.20 -54.06
CA LEU A 280 -46.67 52.33 -55.34
C LEU A 280 -48.18 52.42 -55.15
N VAL A 281 -48.75 51.63 -54.22
CA VAL A 281 -50.18 51.69 -53.91
C VAL A 281 -50.57 53.02 -53.27
N ILE A 282 -49.76 53.54 -52.35
CA ILE A 282 -49.98 54.85 -51.72
C ILE A 282 -49.91 55.95 -52.78
N GLU A 283 -48.86 55.99 -53.60
CA GLU A 283 -48.72 56.98 -54.67
C GLU A 283 -49.89 56.92 -55.66
N HIS A 284 -50.33 55.72 -56.05
CA HIS A 284 -51.49 55.57 -56.91
C HIS A 284 -52.78 56.09 -56.26
N PHE A 285 -52.98 55.81 -54.97
CA PHE A 285 -54.13 56.29 -54.23
C PHE A 285 -54.13 57.82 -54.12
N ASP A 286 -53.00 58.40 -53.73
CA ASP A 286 -52.85 59.85 -53.57
C ASP A 286 -53.09 60.57 -54.91
N ASN A 287 -52.50 60.09 -56.01
CA ASN A 287 -52.74 60.64 -57.34
C ASN A 287 -54.23 60.58 -57.73
N LYS A 288 -54.90 59.45 -57.46
CA LYS A 288 -56.32 59.29 -57.78
C LYS A 288 -57.20 60.20 -56.92
N MET A 289 -56.84 60.39 -55.66
CA MET A 289 -57.53 61.32 -54.77
C MET A 289 -57.36 62.76 -55.24
N GLU A 290 -56.16 63.16 -55.68
CA GLU A 290 -55.90 64.48 -56.26
C GLU A 290 -56.71 64.70 -57.56
N GLU A 291 -56.74 63.72 -58.46
CA GLU A 291 -57.57 63.79 -59.67
C GLU A 291 -59.07 63.92 -59.36
N LEU A 292 -59.56 63.17 -58.37
CA LEU A 292 -60.96 63.24 -57.94
C LEU A 292 -61.28 64.58 -57.29
N GLN A 293 -60.37 65.11 -56.48
CA GLN A 293 -60.52 66.42 -55.87
C GLN A 293 -60.55 67.52 -56.92
N ALA A 294 -59.64 67.50 -57.90
CA ALA A 294 -59.64 68.46 -59.01
C ALA A 294 -60.95 68.41 -59.83
N LYS A 295 -61.49 67.20 -60.09
CA LYS A 295 -62.78 67.04 -60.77
C LYS A 295 -63.95 67.57 -59.94
N LEU A 296 -63.93 67.36 -58.63
CA LEU A 296 -64.95 67.87 -57.72
C LEU A 296 -64.93 69.39 -57.68
N GLU A 297 -63.75 70.00 -57.49
CA GLU A 297 -63.57 71.45 -57.49
C GLU A 297 -64.03 72.05 -58.84
N LEU A 298 -63.63 71.46 -59.97
CA LEU A 298 -64.11 71.90 -61.28
C LEU A 298 -65.63 71.84 -61.39
N THR A 299 -66.24 70.72 -61.00
CA THR A 299 -67.71 70.55 -61.05
C THR A 299 -68.41 71.56 -60.15
N GLN A 300 -67.87 71.82 -58.96
CA GLN A 300 -68.41 72.81 -58.04
C GLN A 300 -68.35 74.22 -58.65
N THR A 301 -67.23 74.61 -59.28
CA THR A 301 -67.15 75.92 -59.94
C THR A 301 -68.13 76.07 -61.10
N ILE A 302 -68.42 74.98 -61.84
CA ILE A 302 -69.42 74.98 -62.91
C ILE A 302 -70.82 75.13 -62.30
N TYR A 303 -71.14 74.34 -61.28
CA TYR A 303 -72.43 74.41 -60.59
C TYR A 303 -72.71 75.80 -60.01
N GLU A 304 -71.70 76.43 -59.39
CA GLU A 304 -71.83 77.80 -58.85
C GLU A 304 -72.12 78.82 -59.96
N LYS A 305 -71.45 78.71 -61.12
CA LYS A 305 -71.71 79.56 -62.29
C LYS A 305 -73.11 79.34 -62.85
N GLU A 306 -73.53 78.09 -63.04
CA GLU A 306 -74.89 77.76 -63.51
C GLU A 306 -75.95 78.31 -62.54
N GLN A 307 -75.72 78.19 -61.23
CA GLN A 307 -76.61 78.73 -60.22
C GLN A 307 -76.68 80.26 -60.26
N GLU A 308 -75.56 80.95 -60.53
CA GLU A 308 -75.57 82.39 -60.80
C GLU A 308 -76.34 82.75 -62.06
N GLU A 309 -76.17 82.01 -63.16
CA GLU A 309 -76.92 82.24 -64.40
C GLU A 309 -78.42 82.06 -64.20
N VAL A 310 -78.84 81.01 -63.48
CA VAL A 310 -80.25 80.81 -63.10
C VAL A 310 -80.77 82.00 -62.30
N ARG A 311 -80.04 82.44 -61.26
CA ARG A 311 -80.42 83.61 -60.45
C ARG A 311 -80.50 84.90 -61.29
N ARG A 312 -79.66 85.05 -62.31
CA ARG A 312 -79.71 86.19 -63.24
C ARG A 312 -80.92 86.13 -64.17
N MET A 313 -81.31 84.94 -64.64
CA MET A 313 -82.39 84.76 -65.61
C MET A 313 -83.79 84.75 -64.99
N GLU A 314 -83.92 84.26 -63.76
CA GLU A 314 -85.18 84.19 -63.00
C GLU A 314 -86.00 85.50 -62.99
N PRO A 315 -85.44 86.70 -62.73
CA PRO A 315 -86.22 87.93 -62.77
C PRO A 315 -86.75 88.26 -64.17
N TYR A 316 -86.02 87.92 -65.25
CA TYR A 316 -86.48 88.14 -66.62
C TYR A 316 -87.66 87.22 -66.97
N PHE A 317 -87.59 85.93 -66.59
CA PHE A 317 -88.70 85.01 -66.77
C PHE A 317 -89.93 85.45 -65.94
N SER A 318 -89.73 85.89 -64.70
CA SER A 318 -90.81 86.40 -63.85
C SER A 318 -91.46 87.66 -64.45
N ALA A 319 -90.67 88.57 -65.01
CA ALA A 319 -91.18 89.75 -65.70
C ALA A 319 -91.96 89.37 -66.97
N LEU A 320 -91.41 88.48 -67.80
CA LEU A 320 -92.07 88.02 -69.03
C LEU A 320 -93.39 87.29 -68.74
N GLU A 321 -93.43 86.47 -67.69
CA GLU A 321 -94.66 85.78 -67.26
C GLU A 321 -95.75 86.77 -66.84
N LYS A 322 -95.38 87.83 -66.11
CA LYS A 322 -96.32 88.92 -65.78
C LYS A 322 -96.85 89.62 -67.02
N GLU A 323 -95.98 90.00 -67.95
CA GLU A 323 -96.40 90.64 -69.21
C GLU A 323 -97.29 89.72 -70.06
N TYR A 324 -96.96 88.44 -70.16
CA TYR A 324 -97.78 87.46 -70.85
C TYR A 324 -99.19 87.36 -70.23
N ASN A 325 -99.27 87.27 -68.90
CA ASN A 325 -100.55 87.24 -68.18
C ASN A 325 -101.34 88.54 -68.39
N GLU A 326 -100.70 89.70 -68.38
CA GLU A 326 -101.36 90.97 -68.69
C GLU A 326 -101.91 91.02 -70.12
N ILE A 327 -101.18 90.50 -71.10
CA ILE A 327 -101.64 90.45 -72.49
C ILE A 327 -102.87 89.53 -72.60
N LEU A 328 -102.85 88.38 -71.95
CA LEU A 328 -103.99 87.46 -71.90
C LEU A 328 -105.22 88.13 -71.28
N GLU A 329 -105.05 88.80 -70.14
CA GLU A 329 -106.14 89.54 -69.48
C GLU A 329 -106.68 90.69 -70.35
N LYS A 330 -105.80 91.46 -71.02
CA LYS A 330 -106.20 92.50 -71.97
C LYS A 330 -106.99 91.92 -73.15
N ARG A 331 -106.59 90.76 -73.68
CA ARG A 331 -107.33 90.06 -74.75
C ARG A 331 -108.70 89.61 -74.26
N ARG A 332 -108.80 89.02 -73.07
CA ARG A 332 -110.08 88.61 -72.46
C ARG A 332 -111.03 89.81 -72.33
N LEU A 333 -110.56 90.92 -71.76
CA LEU A 333 -111.34 92.14 -71.58
C LEU A 333 -111.76 92.77 -72.92
N ALA A 334 -110.89 92.74 -73.94
CA ALA A 334 -111.21 93.25 -75.27
C ALA A 334 -112.29 92.42 -75.96
N GLU A 335 -112.26 91.09 -75.81
CA GLU A 335 -113.33 90.21 -76.30
C GLU A 335 -114.65 90.45 -75.55
N GLU A 336 -114.61 90.63 -74.24
CA GLU A 336 -115.79 90.99 -73.43
C GLU A 336 -116.38 92.33 -73.88
N LYS A 337 -115.55 93.36 -74.07
CA LYS A 337 -116.00 94.66 -74.60
C LYS A 337 -116.60 94.54 -75.99
N ARG A 338 -115.97 93.80 -76.91
CA ARG A 338 -116.54 93.56 -78.25
C ARG A 338 -117.89 92.85 -78.19
N LYS A 339 -118.04 91.84 -77.32
CA LYS A 339 -119.33 91.16 -77.11
C LYS A 339 -120.38 92.13 -76.59
N GLU A 340 -120.02 93.02 -75.67
CA GLU A 340 -120.95 94.00 -75.13
C GLU A 340 -121.31 95.10 -76.14
N GLU A 341 -120.34 95.61 -76.91
CA GLU A 341 -120.58 96.53 -78.01
C GLU A 341 -121.50 95.92 -79.08
N MET A 342 -121.30 94.64 -79.41
CA MET A 342 -122.20 93.91 -80.31
C MET A 342 -123.62 93.82 -79.75
N ARG A 343 -123.79 93.51 -78.46
CA ARG A 343 -125.12 93.52 -77.81
C ARG A 343 -125.77 94.91 -77.84
N VAL A 344 -125.01 95.96 -77.55
CA VAL A 344 -125.51 97.34 -77.59
C VAL A 344 -125.87 97.74 -79.02
N LEU A 345 -125.06 97.38 -80.01
CA LEU A 345 -125.32 97.67 -81.42
C LEU A 345 -126.56 96.90 -81.92
N GLU A 346 -126.72 95.63 -81.54
CA GLU A 346 -127.93 94.86 -81.82
C GLU A 346 -129.17 95.53 -81.23
N LEU A 347 -129.08 96.00 -79.98
CA LEU A 347 -130.17 96.72 -79.31
C LEU A 347 -130.51 98.03 -80.02
N LYS A 348 -129.50 98.84 -80.37
CA LYS A 348 -129.66 100.09 -81.13
C LYS A 348 -130.25 99.83 -82.52
N THR A 349 -129.82 98.77 -83.20
CA THR A 349 -130.32 98.37 -84.51
C THR A 349 -131.79 97.95 -84.43
N LYS A 350 -132.15 97.13 -83.43
CA LYS A 350 -133.54 96.77 -83.14
C LYS A 350 -134.40 98.02 -82.90
N ALA A 351 -133.94 98.94 -82.05
CA ALA A 351 -134.63 100.21 -81.78
C ALA A 351 -134.80 101.07 -83.04
N ALA A 352 -133.77 101.19 -83.88
CA ALA A 352 -133.84 101.92 -85.14
C ALA A 352 -134.83 101.29 -86.12
N ILE A 353 -134.86 99.95 -86.24
CA ILE A 353 -135.85 99.22 -87.04
C ILE A 353 -137.27 99.54 -86.56
N PHE A 354 -137.52 99.54 -85.24
CA PHE A 354 -138.83 99.92 -84.68
C PHE A 354 -139.21 101.35 -85.03
N ALA A 355 -138.30 102.32 -84.83
CA ALA A 355 -138.55 103.72 -85.15
C ALA A 355 -138.83 103.93 -86.65
N GLN A 356 -138.04 103.30 -87.52
CA GLN A 356 -138.24 103.36 -88.96
C GLN A 356 -139.56 102.71 -89.40
N ALA A 357 -139.92 101.54 -88.84
CA ALA A 357 -141.18 100.87 -89.11
C ALA A 357 -142.37 101.75 -88.67
N TRP A 358 -142.27 102.37 -87.49
CA TRP A 358 -143.27 103.31 -86.99
C TRP A 358 -143.41 104.53 -87.91
N TRP A 359 -142.30 105.15 -88.33
CA TRP A 359 -142.30 106.29 -89.25
C TRP A 359 -142.84 105.93 -90.64
N ARG A 360 -142.40 104.81 -91.22
CA ARG A 360 -142.95 104.29 -92.50
C ARG A 360 -144.45 104.05 -92.37
N GLY A 361 -144.90 103.47 -91.26
CA GLY A 361 -146.31 103.29 -90.95
C GLY A 361 -147.07 104.61 -90.82
N TYR A 362 -146.52 105.59 -90.08
CA TYR A 362 -147.09 106.93 -89.93
C TYR A 362 -147.18 107.66 -91.28
N SER A 363 -146.09 107.67 -92.05
CA SER A 363 -146.02 108.29 -93.38
C SER A 363 -147.06 107.67 -94.33
N THR A 364 -147.16 106.34 -94.37
CA THR A 364 -148.17 105.63 -95.18
C THR A 364 -149.58 106.00 -94.74
N ARG A 365 -149.87 106.03 -93.43
CA ARG A 365 -151.18 106.46 -92.89
C ARG A 365 -151.48 107.93 -93.24
N LYS A 366 -150.49 108.82 -93.16
CA LYS A 366 -150.62 110.23 -93.55
C LYS A 366 -150.89 110.39 -95.04
N ALA A 367 -150.18 109.64 -95.90
CA ALA A 367 -150.41 109.61 -97.34
C ALA A 367 -151.81 109.09 -97.70
N LEU A 368 -152.31 108.06 -97.02
CA LEU A 368 -153.68 107.56 -97.17
C LEU A 368 -154.73 108.59 -96.71
N LYS A 369 -154.46 109.33 -95.63
CA LYS A 369 -155.34 110.42 -95.15
C LYS A 369 -155.45 111.54 -96.19
N ASN A 370 -154.35 111.88 -96.88
CA ASN A 370 -154.34 112.86 -97.97
C ASN A 370 -155.02 112.33 -99.25
N LYS A 371 -154.99 111.02 -99.53
CA LYS A 371 -155.71 110.40 -100.67
C LYS A 371 -157.22 110.34 -100.47
N LYS A 372 -157.73 110.29 -99.22
CA LYS A 372 -159.17 110.24 -98.93
C LYS A 372 -159.94 111.53 -99.28
N ASN A 373 -159.26 112.66 -99.50
CA ASN A 373 -159.89 113.95 -99.77
C ASN A 373 -159.99 114.34 -101.26
N LYS A 374 -159.61 113.49 -102.24
CA LYS A 374 -159.42 113.94 -103.64
C LYS A 374 -160.29 113.34 -104.77
N ASN A 375 -161.26 112.45 -104.54
CA ASN A 375 -162.06 111.90 -105.67
C ASN A 375 -163.60 111.97 -105.45
N LYS A 376 -164.22 113.03 -105.98
CA LYS A 376 -165.63 113.09 -106.45
C LYS A 376 -165.63 113.74 -107.86
N GLY A 377 -166.02 113.01 -108.91
CA GLY A 377 -166.52 113.59 -110.19
C GLY A 377 -166.05 112.97 -111.53
N GLY A 378 -166.92 112.18 -112.20
CA GLY A 378 -167.03 111.97 -113.68
C GLY A 378 -166.34 110.74 -114.32
N LYS A 379 -166.95 109.53 -114.44
CA LYS A 379 -167.76 108.92 -115.56
C LYS A 379 -167.12 108.96 -116.98
N ARG A 380 -167.07 107.92 -117.84
CA ARG A 380 -167.30 106.44 -117.81
C ARG A 380 -167.11 105.86 -119.24
N LYS A 381 -166.48 104.67 -119.38
CA LYS A 381 -166.89 103.46 -120.17
C LYS A 381 -165.65 102.71 -120.75
N LYS A 382 -165.64 101.39 -120.99
CA LYS A 382 -166.04 100.14 -120.28
C LYS A 382 -165.76 98.98 -121.27
N ALA A 383 -165.17 97.88 -120.77
CA ALA A 383 -165.17 96.47 -121.23
C ALA A 383 -163.73 95.92 -121.25
N LYS A 384 -163.37 94.78 -120.64
CA LYS A 384 -164.15 93.64 -120.17
C LYS A 384 -163.62 93.18 -118.81
#